data_AF-A0AAD8LZD9-F1
#
_entry.id   AF-A0AAD8LZD9-F1
#
_cell.length_a   1.000
_cell.length_b   1.000
_cell.length_c   1.000
_cell.angle_alpha   90.00
_cell.angle_beta   90.00
_cell.angle_gamma   90.00
#
_symmetry.space_group_name_H-M   'P 1'
#
loop_
_entity.id
_entity.type
_entity.pdbx_description
1 polymer ?
#
loop_
_entity_poly.entity_id
_entity_poly.type
_entity_poly.pdbx_seq_one_letter_code
_entity_poly.pdbx_strand_id
1 'polypeptide(L)'
;MEAVGVVEVAGPGLTGRQVGDLVAYAGYPMGSYAEEEILPADRVVHVPSCIDPSIAASVMLKGMTAQFLVCRCFKGSLACLKTRGYMVSFGQSSGSPDPLPLSSLAPKSLFLTRPSLYNYTLTGDELLEAAGEVFANVASGVRVNHTYLLSKAHADLENRKKSGSIVLIPDGI
;
A
#
# COMPACT_ATOMS: atom_id res chain seq x y z
N MET A 1 12.00 10.02 3.10
CA MET A 1 13.34 10.50 2.72
C MET A 1 14.17 9.32 2.29
N GLU A 2 15.03 9.51 1.31
CA GLU A 2 15.78 8.46 0.63
C GLU A 2 17.04 9.08 0.04
N ALA A 3 18.17 8.37 0.14
CA ALA A 3 19.43 8.77 -0.48
C ALA A 3 20.32 7.54 -0.77
N VAL A 4 21.29 7.78 -1.66
CA VAL A 4 22.35 6.84 -2.05
C VAL A 4 23.67 7.57 -1.91
N GLY A 5 24.68 6.90 -1.36
CA GLY A 5 26.01 7.46 -1.16
C GLY A 5 27.06 6.38 -1.00
N VAL A 6 28.32 6.81 -0.93
CA VAL A 6 29.46 5.92 -0.67
C VAL A 6 29.84 6.04 0.81
N VAL A 7 30.18 4.91 1.44
CA VAL A 7 30.69 4.92 2.81
C VAL A 7 32.07 5.56 2.81
N GLU A 8 32.20 6.77 3.35
CA GLU A 8 33.50 7.45 3.47
C GLU A 8 34.24 7.07 4.77
N VAL A 9 33.50 6.98 5.87
CA VAL A 9 34.07 6.69 7.20
C VAL A 9 33.20 5.66 7.92
N ALA A 10 33.87 4.66 8.51
CA ALA A 10 33.23 3.65 9.34
C ALA A 10 33.49 3.92 10.83
N GLY A 11 32.42 3.88 11.63
CA GLY A 11 32.53 4.00 13.09
C GLY A 11 33.23 2.81 13.75
N PRO A 12 33.77 2.97 14.98
CA PRO A 12 34.45 1.90 15.69
C PRO A 12 33.54 0.69 15.92
N GLY A 13 34.01 -0.51 15.56
CA GLY A 13 33.28 -1.76 15.78
C GLY A 13 32.20 -2.09 14.73
N LEU A 14 32.15 -1.36 13.62
CA LEU A 14 31.22 -1.65 12.52
C LEU A 14 31.55 -2.98 11.81
N THR A 15 30.53 -3.83 11.65
CA THR A 15 30.63 -5.09 10.89
C THR A 15 29.65 -5.13 9.72
N GLY A 16 30.11 -5.57 8.54
CA GLY A 16 29.26 -5.81 7.35
C GLY A 16 29.12 -4.64 6.38
N ARG A 17 29.81 -3.51 6.63
CA ARG A 17 30.04 -2.41 5.68
C ARG A 17 31.46 -1.89 5.88
N GLN A 18 32.07 -1.43 4.80
CA GLN A 18 33.42 -0.89 4.76
C GLN A 18 33.46 0.39 3.93
N VAL A 19 34.53 1.16 4.13
CA VAL A 19 34.80 2.36 3.32
C VAL A 19 34.85 1.98 1.84
N GLY A 20 34.17 2.74 1.00
CA GLY A 20 34.04 2.52 -0.44
C GLY A 20 32.78 1.76 -0.88
N ASP A 21 31.98 1.23 0.06
CA ASP A 21 30.72 0.56 -0.30
C ASP A 21 29.66 1.56 -0.77
N LEU A 22 28.97 1.23 -1.88
CA LEU A 22 27.81 2.00 -2.35
C LEU A 22 26.54 1.55 -1.60
N VAL A 23 25.95 2.45 -0.84
CA VAL A 23 24.85 2.16 0.07
C VAL A 23 23.66 3.09 -0.17
N ALA A 24 22.48 2.59 0.17
CA ALA A 24 21.23 3.34 0.12
C ALA A 24 20.47 3.21 1.43
N TYR A 25 19.65 4.21 1.75
CA TYR A 25 18.72 4.13 2.87
C TYR A 25 17.39 4.82 2.54
N ALA A 26 16.34 4.40 3.23
CA ALA A 26 15.01 4.98 3.12
C ALA A 26 14.36 5.06 4.51
N GLY A 27 13.80 6.22 4.84
CA GLY A 27 13.07 6.44 6.09
C GLY A 27 13.83 7.27 7.12
N TYR A 28 14.37 6.61 8.15
CA TYR A 28 14.99 7.23 9.33
C TYR A 28 16.47 6.81 9.47
N PRO A 29 17.39 7.69 9.93
CA PRO A 29 17.20 9.06 10.43
C PRO A 29 16.86 10.10 9.36
N MET A 30 16.54 11.31 9.82
CA MET A 30 16.20 12.41 8.93
C MET A 30 17.45 13.21 8.56
N GLY A 31 17.75 13.37 7.27
CA GLY A 31 18.91 14.17 6.85
C GLY A 31 19.36 14.04 5.39
N SER A 32 18.58 13.39 4.51
CA SER A 32 18.98 13.03 3.15
C SER A 32 19.33 14.19 2.20
N TYR A 33 19.18 15.46 2.62
CA TYR A 33 19.50 16.67 1.85
C TYR A 33 20.84 17.24 2.32
N ALA A 34 21.87 16.40 2.33
CA ALA A 34 23.22 16.76 2.75
C ALA A 34 24.24 16.08 1.83
N GLU A 35 25.43 16.68 1.71
CA GLU A 35 26.55 16.07 0.97
C GLU A 35 27.16 14.90 1.75
N GLU A 36 27.14 14.99 3.08
CA GLU A 36 27.59 13.94 4.00
C GLU A 36 26.55 13.76 5.12
N GLU A 37 26.29 12.50 5.50
CA GLU A 37 25.36 12.17 6.58
C GLU A 37 25.88 10.99 7.42
N ILE A 38 25.78 11.11 8.74
CA ILE A 38 26.12 10.02 9.67
C ILE A 38 24.87 9.17 9.88
N LEU A 39 24.93 7.92 9.42
CA LEU A 39 23.82 6.96 9.50
C LEU A 39 24.17 5.75 10.37
N PRO A 40 23.21 5.23 11.17
CA PRO A 40 23.33 3.91 11.77
C PRO A 40 23.46 2.83 10.69
N ALA A 41 24.45 1.95 10.82
CA ALA A 41 24.74 0.96 9.79
C ALA A 41 23.67 -0.12 9.59
N ASP A 42 22.77 -0.29 10.55
CA ASP A 42 21.60 -1.18 10.45
C ASP A 42 20.46 -0.55 9.62
N ARG A 43 20.57 0.73 9.25
CA ARG A 43 19.60 1.44 8.42
C ARG A 43 20.02 1.58 6.96
N VAL A 44 21.20 1.10 6.59
CA VAL A 44 21.72 1.17 5.21
C VAL A 44 21.80 -0.22 4.57
N VAL A 45 21.48 -0.28 3.28
CA VAL A 45 21.53 -1.49 2.44
C VAL A 45 22.51 -1.28 1.29
N HIS A 46 23.15 -2.36 0.84
CA HIS A 46 24.03 -2.34 -0.33
C HIS A 46 23.23 -2.09 -1.60
N VAL A 47 23.72 -1.20 -2.45
CA VAL A 47 23.21 -1.04 -3.81
C VAL A 47 23.91 -2.06 -4.71
N PRO A 48 23.17 -2.95 -5.39
CA PRO A 48 23.76 -3.87 -6.36
C PRO A 48 24.52 -3.11 -7.44
N SER A 49 25.71 -3.60 -7.82
CA SER A 49 26.59 -2.95 -8.81
C SER A 49 25.98 -2.81 -10.20
N CYS A 50 24.90 -3.53 -10.50
CA CYS A 50 24.16 -3.41 -11.75
C CYS A 50 23.13 -2.28 -11.78
N ILE A 51 22.88 -1.59 -10.66
CA ILE A 51 21.88 -0.53 -10.54
C ILE A 51 22.57 0.83 -10.52
N ASP A 52 22.13 1.73 -11.41
CA ASP A 52 22.61 3.11 -11.41
C ASP A 52 22.24 3.83 -10.09
N PRO A 53 23.18 4.54 -9.46
CA PRO A 53 22.94 5.22 -8.17
C PRO A 53 21.76 6.20 -8.20
N SER A 54 21.54 6.90 -9.31
CA SER A 54 20.43 7.86 -9.44
C SER A 54 19.07 7.16 -9.49
N ILE A 55 19.01 5.97 -10.10
CA ILE A 55 17.81 5.13 -10.09
C ILE A 55 17.57 4.64 -8.67
N ALA A 56 18.60 4.10 -8.01
CA ALA A 56 18.50 3.57 -6.66
C ALA A 56 17.95 4.60 -5.65
N ALA A 57 18.30 5.88 -5.77
CA ALA A 57 17.86 6.95 -4.87
C ALA A 57 16.40 7.41 -5.06
N SER A 58 15.73 6.96 -6.13
CA SER A 58 14.37 7.39 -6.48
C SER A 58 13.29 6.34 -6.22
N VAL A 59 13.69 5.09 -5.99
CA VAL A 59 12.80 3.91 -6.04
C VAL A 59 12.71 3.14 -4.73
N MET A 60 13.66 3.26 -3.79
CA MET A 60 13.70 2.43 -2.59
C MET A 60 12.48 2.66 -1.69
N LEU A 61 12.16 3.90 -1.32
CA LEU A 61 11.09 4.16 -0.36
C LEU A 61 9.71 3.79 -0.94
N LYS A 62 9.49 4.15 -2.21
CA LYS A 62 8.24 3.85 -2.94
C LYS A 62 8.13 2.37 -3.24
N GLY A 63 9.21 1.75 -3.70
CA GLY A 63 9.30 0.34 -4.03
C GLY A 63 9.10 -0.55 -2.82
N MET A 64 9.73 -0.26 -1.67
CA MET A 64 9.54 -1.05 -0.45
C MET A 64 8.10 -0.97 0.08
N THR A 65 7.47 0.20 -0.01
CA THR A 65 6.08 0.39 0.42
C THR A 65 5.11 -0.37 -0.49
N ALA A 66 5.27 -0.25 -1.81
CA ALA A 66 4.48 -1.01 -2.78
C ALA A 66 4.70 -2.52 -2.62
N GLN A 67 5.95 -2.96 -2.51
CA GLN A 67 6.33 -4.36 -2.33
C GLN A 67 5.69 -4.97 -1.08
N PHE A 68 5.73 -4.27 0.07
CA PHE A 68 5.15 -4.79 1.30
C PHE A 68 3.64 -5.02 1.15
N LEU A 69 2.93 -4.04 0.61
CA LEU A 69 1.48 -4.08 0.49
C LEU A 69 1.03 -5.08 -0.59
N VAL A 70 1.74 -5.17 -1.70
CA VAL A 70 1.47 -6.09 -2.80
C VAL A 70 1.82 -7.52 -2.42
N CYS A 71 3.07 -7.77 -2.04
CA CYS A 71 3.59 -9.12 -1.92
C CYS A 71 3.16 -9.79 -0.62
N ARG A 72 3.01 -9.02 0.48
CA ARG A 72 2.74 -9.59 1.81
C ARG A 72 1.27 -9.57 2.20
N CYS A 73 0.51 -8.51 1.88
CA CYS A 73 -0.91 -8.46 2.27
C CYS A 73 -1.80 -9.34 1.37
N PHE A 74 -1.58 -9.39 0.06
CA PHE A 74 -2.38 -10.24 -0.83
C PHE A 74 -2.22 -11.74 -0.54
N LYS A 75 -0.97 -12.20 -0.38
CA LYS A 75 -0.66 -13.59 0.01
C LYS A 75 -1.11 -13.90 1.45
N GLY A 76 -1.00 -12.94 2.36
CA GLY A 76 -1.53 -13.05 3.72
C GLY A 76 -3.03 -13.32 3.73
N SER A 77 -3.80 -12.60 2.91
CA SER A 77 -5.25 -12.82 2.78
C SER A 77 -5.61 -14.24 2.29
N LEU A 78 -4.85 -14.80 1.34
CA LEU A 78 -5.04 -16.19 0.89
C LEU A 78 -4.77 -17.21 2.00
N ALA A 79 -3.73 -16.98 2.81
CA ALA A 79 -3.38 -17.88 3.90
C ALA A 79 -4.48 -17.97 4.96
N CYS A 80 -5.22 -16.89 5.20
CA CYS A 80 -6.33 -16.83 6.16
C CYS A 80 -7.59 -17.58 5.72
N LEU A 81 -7.70 -17.98 4.45
CA LEU A 81 -8.88 -18.69 3.96
C LEU A 81 -8.91 -20.15 4.45
N LYS A 82 -10.12 -20.63 4.77
CA LYS A 82 -10.39 -22.05 4.98
C LYS A 82 -10.35 -22.81 3.64
N THR A 83 -10.28 -24.15 3.70
CA THR A 83 -10.47 -25.00 2.52
C THR A 83 -11.79 -24.65 1.81
N ARG A 84 -11.73 -24.42 0.50
CA ARG A 84 -12.81 -23.95 -0.38
C ARG A 84 -13.29 -22.53 -0.07
N GLY A 85 -12.44 -21.69 0.51
CA GLY A 85 -12.71 -20.28 0.76
C GLY A 85 -12.64 -19.39 -0.49
N TYR A 86 -13.28 -18.22 -0.40
CA TYR A 86 -13.32 -17.22 -1.47
C TYR A 86 -12.43 -16.03 -1.13
N MET A 87 -11.49 -15.72 -2.02
CA MET A 87 -10.80 -14.44 -2.05
C MET A 87 -11.55 -13.48 -2.98
N VAL A 88 -12.08 -12.40 -2.42
CA VAL A 88 -12.74 -11.33 -3.18
C VAL A 88 -11.82 -10.12 -3.23
N SER A 89 -11.13 -9.93 -4.36
CA SER A 89 -10.26 -8.78 -4.57
C SER A 89 -11.03 -7.69 -5.33
N PHE A 90 -11.61 -6.71 -4.63
CA PHE A 90 -12.43 -5.67 -5.27
C PHE A 90 -11.73 -4.31 -5.41
N GLY A 91 -10.56 -4.11 -4.80
CA GLY A 91 -9.77 -2.88 -4.92
C GLY A 91 -8.26 -3.12 -4.93
N GLN A 92 -7.51 -2.08 -5.29
CA GLN A 92 -6.04 -2.09 -5.31
C GLN A 92 -5.47 -0.76 -4.84
N SER A 93 -6.03 -0.21 -3.75
CA SER A 93 -5.63 1.09 -3.17
C SER A 93 -4.14 1.16 -2.79
N SER A 94 -3.47 0.01 -2.72
CA SER A 94 -2.05 -0.11 -2.39
C SER A 94 -1.18 -0.50 -3.58
N GLY A 95 -1.71 -0.43 -4.82
CA GLY A 95 -1.03 -0.85 -6.04
C GLY A 95 -1.45 -2.24 -6.54
N SER A 96 -1.01 -2.57 -7.74
CA SER A 96 -1.35 -3.84 -8.42
C SER A 96 -0.62 -5.02 -7.77
N PRO A 97 -1.31 -6.12 -7.43
CA PRO A 97 -0.66 -7.30 -6.88
C PRO A 97 0.23 -8.00 -7.93
N ASP A 98 1.30 -8.65 -7.47
CA ASP A 98 2.11 -9.54 -8.31
C ASP A 98 1.25 -10.65 -8.95
N PRO A 99 1.63 -11.18 -10.12
CA PRO A 99 0.97 -12.33 -10.71
C PRO A 99 0.87 -13.49 -9.71
N LEU A 100 -0.35 -13.93 -9.42
CA LEU A 100 -0.61 -15.06 -8.54
C LEU A 100 -0.57 -16.37 -9.36
N PRO A 101 0.36 -17.31 -9.09
CA PRO A 101 0.32 -18.62 -9.72
C PRO A 101 -0.94 -19.37 -9.27
N LEU A 102 -1.77 -19.84 -10.21
CA LEU A 102 -3.04 -20.53 -9.89
C LEU A 102 -2.83 -21.80 -9.05
N SER A 103 -1.67 -22.45 -9.17
CA SER A 103 -1.28 -23.58 -8.33
C SER A 103 -1.29 -23.24 -6.83
N SER A 104 -1.10 -21.98 -6.45
CA SER A 104 -1.20 -21.53 -5.06
C SER A 104 -2.60 -21.63 -4.46
N LEU A 105 -3.65 -21.75 -5.29
CA LEU A 105 -5.03 -21.95 -4.84
C LEU A 105 -5.33 -23.42 -4.52
N ALA A 106 -4.59 -24.35 -5.15
CA ALA A 106 -4.84 -25.79 -5.07
C ALA A 106 -4.77 -26.39 -3.66
N PRO A 107 -3.82 -26.03 -2.77
CA PRO A 107 -3.69 -26.63 -1.44
C PRO A 107 -4.95 -26.53 -0.57
N LYS A 108 -5.76 -25.51 -0.82
CA LYS A 108 -7.03 -25.27 -0.12
C LYS A 108 -8.22 -25.23 -1.06
N SER A 109 -8.08 -25.60 -2.34
CA SER A 109 -9.15 -25.50 -3.35
C SER A 109 -9.86 -24.14 -3.35
N LEU A 110 -9.09 -23.05 -3.31
CA LEU A 110 -9.60 -21.70 -3.13
C LEU A 110 -10.24 -21.16 -4.41
N PHE A 111 -11.21 -20.26 -4.23
CA PHE A 111 -11.81 -19.45 -5.29
C PHE A 111 -11.24 -18.03 -5.23
N LEU A 112 -10.92 -17.46 -6.38
CA LEU A 112 -10.47 -16.07 -6.50
C LEU A 112 -11.39 -15.34 -7.48
N THR A 113 -11.91 -14.18 -7.08
CA THR A 113 -12.69 -13.30 -7.95
C THR A 113 -12.24 -11.85 -7.83
N ARG A 114 -12.35 -11.11 -8.95
CA ARG A 114 -12.11 -9.67 -9.03
C ARG A 114 -13.40 -8.98 -9.50
N PRO A 115 -14.39 -8.77 -8.61
CA PRO A 115 -15.66 -8.18 -9.01
C PRO A 115 -15.53 -6.68 -9.26
N SER A 116 -16.45 -6.16 -10.05
CA SER A 116 -16.70 -4.74 -10.25
C SER A 116 -18.17 -4.48 -10.01
N LEU A 117 -18.53 -3.40 -9.29
CA LEU A 117 -19.92 -3.04 -9.03
C LEU A 117 -20.73 -2.96 -10.33
N TYR A 118 -20.12 -2.43 -11.39
CA TYR A 118 -20.75 -2.32 -12.71
C TYR A 118 -21.31 -3.66 -13.22
N ASN A 119 -20.61 -4.77 -13.00
CA ASN A 119 -21.04 -6.09 -13.46
C ASN A 119 -22.17 -6.70 -12.61
N TYR A 120 -22.48 -6.11 -11.45
CA TYR A 120 -23.54 -6.55 -10.55
C TYR A 120 -24.77 -5.62 -10.58
N THR A 121 -24.71 -4.54 -11.37
CA THR A 121 -25.80 -3.56 -11.54
C THR A 121 -25.90 -3.17 -13.02
N LEU A 122 -26.00 -4.15 -13.92
CA LEU A 122 -26.01 -3.92 -15.37
C LEU A 122 -27.34 -3.31 -15.83
N THR A 123 -28.42 -3.63 -15.13
CA THR A 123 -29.77 -3.14 -15.42
C THR A 123 -30.26 -2.14 -14.37
N GLY A 124 -31.26 -1.34 -14.76
CA GLY A 124 -31.94 -0.43 -13.83
C GLY A 124 -32.61 -1.18 -12.68
N ASP A 125 -33.21 -2.34 -12.96
CA ASP A 125 -33.90 -3.15 -11.96
C ASP A 125 -32.93 -3.72 -10.91
N GLU A 126 -31.78 -4.28 -11.35
CA GLU A 126 -30.72 -4.78 -10.45
C GLU A 126 -30.16 -3.67 -9.55
N LEU A 127 -29.96 -2.46 -10.11
CA LEU A 127 -29.49 -1.31 -9.34
C LEU A 127 -30.52 -0.89 -8.28
N LEU A 128 -31.80 -0.83 -8.65
CA LEU A 128 -32.89 -0.45 -7.75
C LEU A 128 -33.09 -1.48 -6.64
N GLU A 129 -32.98 -2.77 -6.94
CA GLU A 129 -33.02 -3.86 -5.96
C GLU A 129 -31.88 -3.73 -4.94
N ALA A 130 -30.64 -3.66 -5.42
CA ALA A 130 -29.46 -3.54 -4.56
C ALA A 130 -29.51 -2.25 -3.70
N ALA A 131 -29.94 -1.13 -4.27
CA ALA A 131 -30.11 0.12 -3.53
C ALA A 131 -31.21 0.01 -2.46
N GLY A 132 -32.33 -0.64 -2.78
CA GLY A 132 -33.43 -0.88 -1.85
C GLY A 132 -33.00 -1.66 -0.62
N GLU A 133 -32.22 -2.74 -0.79
CA GLU A 133 -31.67 -3.51 0.32
C GLU A 133 -30.72 -2.69 1.20
N VAL A 134 -29.83 -1.90 0.59
CA VAL A 134 -28.92 -1.02 1.32
C VAL A 134 -29.72 0.00 2.15
N PHE A 135 -30.74 0.63 1.58
CA PHE A 135 -31.55 1.63 2.30
C PHE A 135 -32.37 1.01 3.43
N ALA A 136 -32.94 -0.18 3.23
CA ALA A 136 -33.63 -0.92 4.29
C ALA A 136 -32.69 -1.24 5.48
N ASN A 137 -31.46 -1.65 5.18
CA ASN A 137 -30.45 -1.91 6.21
C ASN A 137 -29.97 -0.63 6.92
N VAL A 138 -29.82 0.48 6.20
CA VAL A 138 -29.49 1.78 6.82
C VAL A 138 -30.59 2.23 7.78
N ALA A 139 -31.86 2.11 7.35
CA ALA A 139 -33.02 2.41 8.20
C ALA A 139 -33.06 1.56 9.48
N SER A 140 -32.47 0.36 9.46
CA SER A 140 -32.36 -0.54 10.61
C SER A 140 -31.29 -0.15 11.66
N GLY A 141 -30.49 0.90 11.41
CA GLY A 141 -29.61 1.50 12.43
C GLY A 141 -28.14 1.69 12.06
N VAL A 142 -27.74 1.53 10.79
CA VAL A 142 -26.35 1.78 10.36
C VAL A 142 -26.11 3.29 10.25
N ARG A 143 -25.20 3.84 11.08
CA ARG A 143 -24.89 5.28 11.10
C ARG A 143 -23.70 5.62 10.20
N VAL A 144 -23.85 6.66 9.37
CA VAL A 144 -22.76 7.30 8.63
C VAL A 144 -22.24 8.48 9.45
N ASN A 145 -20.98 8.43 9.85
CA ASN A 145 -20.32 9.51 10.56
C ASN A 145 -19.28 10.13 9.65
N HIS A 146 -19.44 11.43 9.41
CA HIS A 146 -18.43 12.47 9.15
C HIS A 146 -18.69 13.31 7.89
N THR A 147 -18.87 14.62 8.12
CA THR A 147 -19.04 15.67 7.11
C THR A 147 -17.72 16.42 6.93
N TYR A 148 -17.31 16.68 5.68
CA TYR A 148 -16.06 17.37 5.37
C TYR A 148 -16.25 18.46 4.31
N LEU A 149 -15.37 19.48 4.39
CA LEU A 149 -15.19 20.47 3.33
C LEU A 149 -14.41 19.84 2.17
N LEU A 150 -14.86 20.10 0.94
CA LEU A 150 -14.37 19.51 -0.31
C LEU A 150 -12.84 19.61 -0.48
N SER A 151 -12.25 20.71 -0.04
CA SER A 151 -10.82 21.02 -0.22
C SER A 151 -9.85 20.13 0.56
N LYS A 152 -10.29 19.42 1.60
CA LYS A 152 -9.41 18.61 2.48
C LYS A 152 -9.62 17.09 2.32
N ALA A 153 -10.66 16.66 1.61
CA ALA A 153 -11.06 15.26 1.60
C ALA A 153 -10.09 14.33 0.84
N HIS A 154 -9.54 14.78 -0.29
CA HIS A 154 -8.66 13.93 -1.12
C HIS A 154 -7.34 13.60 -0.41
N ALA A 155 -6.68 14.63 0.13
CA ALA A 155 -5.40 14.49 0.84
C ALA A 155 -5.52 13.66 2.14
N ASP A 156 -6.65 13.76 2.84
CA ASP A 156 -6.89 12.99 4.07
C ASP A 156 -7.23 11.52 3.79
N LEU A 157 -7.87 11.23 2.65
CA LEU A 157 -8.18 9.86 2.20
C LEU A 157 -6.92 9.10 1.77
N GLU A 158 -6.06 9.72 0.94
CA GLU A 158 -4.83 9.11 0.46
C GLU A 158 -3.84 8.80 1.59
N ASN A 159 -3.77 9.66 2.60
CA ASN A 159 -2.91 9.48 3.77
C ASN A 159 -3.52 8.59 4.87
N ARG A 160 -4.64 7.89 4.58
CA ARG A 160 -5.33 6.97 5.52
C ARG A 160 -5.66 7.61 6.87
N LYS A 161 -5.89 8.92 6.93
CA LYS A 161 -6.13 9.65 8.18
C LYS A 161 -7.54 9.44 8.74
N LYS A 162 -8.43 8.73 8.02
CA LYS A 162 -9.86 8.60 8.33
C LYS A 162 -10.37 7.18 8.11
N SER A 163 -11.44 6.83 8.84
CA SER A 163 -12.22 5.60 8.70
C SER A 163 -13.70 5.95 8.61
N GLY A 164 -14.49 5.20 7.85
CA GLY A 164 -15.91 5.47 7.59
C GLY A 164 -16.18 6.27 6.29
N SER A 165 -17.46 6.40 5.94
CA SER A 165 -17.89 7.15 4.75
C SER A 165 -17.78 8.66 4.98
N ILE A 166 -17.15 9.37 4.04
CA ILE A 166 -16.99 10.82 4.07
C ILE A 166 -18.05 11.44 3.15
N VAL A 167 -18.87 12.33 3.70
CA VAL A 167 -19.81 13.15 2.91
C VAL A 167 -19.18 14.51 2.65
N LEU A 168 -19.15 14.90 1.38
CA LEU A 168 -18.69 16.22 0.94
C LEU A 168 -19.89 17.15 0.87
N ILE A 169 -19.84 18.25 1.60
CA ILE A 169 -20.83 19.33 1.47
C ILE A 169 -20.18 20.47 0.66
N PRO A 170 -20.82 20.96 -0.41
CA PRO A 170 -20.34 22.15 -1.12
C PRO A 170 -20.30 23.35 -0.18
N ASP A 171 -19.26 24.19 -0.29
CA ASP A 171 -19.16 25.43 0.49
C ASP A 171 -20.25 26.42 0.04
N GLY A 172 -21.42 26.37 0.68
CA GLY A 172 -22.44 27.43 0.60
C GLY A 172 -23.86 27.00 0.18
N ILE A 173 -24.58 26.31 1.08
CA ILE A 173 -26.04 26.46 1.29
C ILE A 173 -26.30 26.33 2.79
#